data_AF-A0A914WJA5-F1
#
_entry.id   AF-A0A914WJA5-F1
#
_cell.length_a   1.000
_cell.length_b   1.000
_cell.length_c   1.000
_cell.angle_alpha   90.00
_cell.angle_beta   90.00
_cell.angle_gamma   90.00
#
_symmetry.space_group_name_H-M   'P 1'
#
loop_
_entity.id
_entity.type
_entity.pdbx_description
1 polymer ?
#
loop_
_entity_poly.entity_id
_entity_poly.type
_entity_poly.pdbx_seq_one_letter_code
_entity_poly.pdbx_strand_id
1 'polypeptide(L)'
;NSGFIVVGMGLVVSIIFHLTTREPVNARRLSRLHSNESTRELMHMTWKQWFLQPQFYQIGLLYMTSRLYCNISQVYFPFYITQTQKYDKKYVAIFPMTSYVASFAISTLFSFSFINRRLNRKAMFMFGGMCCMANCAWMYFSDLGLEMMYPISCLLGIGQAIVLVSSLDITADLINRNTESGAFVYGAMSLVDKFANGVAYQIIEIMNPSCDPSSGKHEACRIFYRNVMVFVPAACMLLGAFVLISLIPQNVGHRPAREGDHRSLLNDNSTIYEE
;
A
#
# COMPACT_ATOMS: atom_id res chain seq x y z
N ASN A 1 -7.67 5.17 31.12
CA ASN A 1 -8.96 4.71 30.55
C ASN A 1 -8.89 4.41 29.05
N SER A 2 -8.39 5.30 28.20
CA SER A 2 -8.37 5.10 26.74
C SER A 2 -7.58 3.87 26.27
N GLY A 3 -6.43 3.59 26.89
CA GLY A 3 -5.62 2.40 26.54
C GLY A 3 -6.34 1.07 26.81
N PHE A 4 -7.03 0.95 27.95
CA PHE A 4 -7.81 -0.25 28.29
C PHE A 4 -8.99 -0.47 27.34
N ILE A 5 -9.62 0.62 26.86
CA ILE A 5 -10.71 0.54 25.88
C ILE A 5 -10.19 0.00 24.54
N VAL A 6 -9.03 0.47 24.07
CA VAL A 6 -8.41 0.00 22.82
C VAL A 6 -8.02 -1.47 22.93
N VAL A 7 -7.41 -1.87 24.05
CA VAL A 7 -7.03 -3.27 24.31
C VAL A 7 -8.26 -4.18 24.38
N GLY A 8 -9.30 -3.75 25.10
CA GLY A 8 -10.57 -4.49 25.20
C GLY A 8 -11.24 -4.66 23.84
N MET A 9 -11.32 -3.58 23.05
CA MET A 9 -11.89 -3.64 21.70
C MET A 9 -11.07 -4.53 20.76
N GLY A 10 -9.74 -4.45 20.82
CA GLY A 10 -8.83 -5.31 20.04
C GLY A 10 -9.00 -6.80 20.39
N LEU A 11 -9.14 -7.12 21.67
CA LEU A 11 -9.41 -8.50 22.12
C LEU A 11 -10.74 -9.02 21.58
N VAL A 12 -11.81 -8.23 21.68
CA VAL A 12 -13.13 -8.62 21.17
C VAL A 12 -13.09 -8.88 19.66
N VAL A 13 -12.46 -7.99 18.88
CA VAL A 13 -12.31 -8.18 17.43
C VAL A 13 -11.46 -9.40 17.11
N SER A 14 -10.36 -9.64 17.85
CA SER A 14 -9.51 -10.82 17.66
C SER A 14 -10.25 -12.13 17.94
N ILE A 15 -11.10 -12.15 18.96
CA ILE A 15 -11.94 -13.30 19.29
C ILE A 15 -12.98 -13.53 18.19
N ILE A 16 -13.68 -12.48 17.75
CA ILE A 16 -14.64 -12.58 16.64
C ILE A 16 -13.97 -13.10 15.38
N PHE A 17 -12.77 -12.60 15.06
CA PHE A 17 -11.99 -13.09 13.93
C PHE A 17 -11.72 -14.59 14.07
N HIS A 18 -11.13 -15.04 15.17
CA HIS A 18 -10.83 -16.47 15.40
C HIS A 18 -12.08 -17.37 15.36
N LEU A 19 -13.22 -16.87 15.83
CA LEU A 19 -14.49 -17.61 15.77
C LEU A 19 -15.11 -17.63 14.37
N THR A 20 -14.90 -16.58 13.57
CA THR A 20 -15.53 -16.40 12.25
C THR A 20 -14.69 -17.01 11.13
N THR A 21 -13.36 -16.91 11.21
CA THR A 21 -12.46 -17.56 10.26
C THR A 21 -12.36 -19.04 10.57
N ARG A 22 -13.35 -19.82 10.10
CA ARG A 22 -13.17 -21.25 9.91
C ARG A 22 -12.12 -21.46 8.83
N GLU A 23 -10.92 -21.87 9.24
CA GLU A 23 -9.93 -22.38 8.31
C GLU A 23 -10.52 -23.60 7.57
N PRO A 24 -10.60 -23.58 6.23
CA PRO A 24 -11.03 -24.77 5.49
C PRO A 24 -9.97 -25.87 5.66
N VAL A 25 -10.26 -26.85 6.51
CA VAL A 25 -9.43 -28.06 6.74
C VAL A 25 -9.09 -28.77 5.41
N ASN A 26 -9.97 -28.66 4.41
CA ASN A 26 -9.76 -29.22 3.07
C ASN A 26 -8.73 -28.48 2.21
N ALA A 27 -8.44 -27.20 2.46
CA ALA A 27 -7.41 -26.48 1.72
C ALA A 27 -6.01 -27.04 2.02
N ARG A 28 -5.73 -27.46 3.26
CA ARG A 28 -4.47 -28.12 3.62
C ARG A 28 -4.31 -29.50 2.96
N ARG A 29 -5.39 -30.26 2.79
CA ARG A 29 -5.36 -31.60 2.16
C ARG A 29 -5.25 -31.51 0.65
N LEU A 30 -6.01 -30.60 0.01
CA LEU A 30 -5.92 -30.35 -1.43
C LEU A 30 -4.58 -29.71 -1.80
N SER A 31 -4.05 -28.76 -1.00
CA SER A 31 -2.69 -28.23 -1.20
C SER A 31 -1.62 -29.29 -1.00
N ARG A 32 -1.76 -30.24 -0.06
CA ARG A 32 -0.79 -31.35 0.10
C ARG A 32 -0.84 -32.38 -1.03
N LEU A 33 -2.03 -32.67 -1.57
CA LEU A 33 -2.19 -33.58 -2.71
C LEU A 33 -1.71 -32.93 -4.02
N HIS A 34 -2.04 -31.66 -4.29
CA HIS A 34 -1.43 -30.89 -5.37
C HIS A 34 0.08 -30.71 -5.15
N SER A 35 0.54 -30.57 -3.90
CA SER A 35 1.97 -30.51 -3.56
C SER A 35 2.70 -31.85 -3.75
N ASN A 36 2.05 -32.95 -4.09
CA ASN A 36 2.78 -34.19 -4.42
C ASN A 36 2.79 -34.49 -5.92
N GLU A 37 1.73 -34.14 -6.66
CA GLU A 37 1.73 -34.29 -8.13
C GLU A 37 2.31 -33.06 -8.87
N SER A 38 2.16 -31.84 -8.34
CA SER A 38 2.61 -30.61 -9.00
C SER A 38 4.02 -30.17 -8.60
N THR A 39 4.66 -30.78 -7.59
CA THR A 39 5.95 -30.28 -7.05
C THR A 39 7.18 -30.73 -7.83
N ARG A 40 6.98 -31.43 -8.95
CA ARG A 40 8.05 -31.63 -9.94
C ARG A 40 8.10 -30.58 -11.05
N GLU A 41 7.04 -29.80 -11.32
CA GLU A 41 6.98 -28.98 -12.54
C GLU A 41 6.76 -27.47 -12.38
N LEU A 42 6.52 -26.93 -11.18
CA LEU A 42 6.41 -25.46 -11.02
C LEU A 42 7.45 -24.88 -10.04
N MET A 43 8.69 -24.86 -10.51
CA MET A 43 9.82 -24.00 -10.12
C MET A 43 9.60 -23.12 -8.87
N HIS A 44 9.89 -23.67 -7.68
CA HIS A 44 9.99 -22.89 -6.44
C HIS A 44 11.04 -21.78 -6.61
N MET A 45 10.61 -20.53 -6.52
CA MET A 45 11.52 -19.40 -6.64
C MET A 45 12.35 -19.25 -5.37
N THR A 46 13.67 -19.35 -5.50
CA THR A 46 14.59 -19.03 -4.40
C THR A 46 14.63 -17.50 -4.19
N TRP A 47 14.81 -17.03 -2.95
CA TRP A 47 14.95 -15.60 -2.60
C TRP A 47 15.84 -14.75 -3.53
N LYS A 48 16.94 -15.30 -4.03
CA LYS A 48 17.87 -14.63 -4.96
C LYS A 48 17.27 -14.41 -6.34
N GLN A 49 16.44 -15.32 -6.82
CA GLN A 49 15.82 -15.23 -8.14
C GLN A 49 14.76 -14.13 -8.19
N TRP A 50 14.21 -13.71 -7.05
CA TRP A 50 13.33 -12.54 -6.97
C TRP A 50 14.01 -11.25 -7.38
N PHE A 51 15.28 -11.06 -7.02
CA PHE A 51 16.06 -9.90 -7.44
C PHE A 51 16.41 -9.87 -8.93
N LEU A 52 16.21 -10.98 -9.66
CA LEU A 52 16.41 -10.97 -11.11
C LEU A 52 15.14 -10.59 -11.87
N GLN A 53 13.98 -10.55 -11.19
CA GLN A 53 12.71 -10.30 -11.85
C GLN A 53 12.40 -8.80 -11.93
N PRO A 54 12.23 -8.21 -13.13
CA PRO A 54 11.92 -6.78 -13.26
C PRO A 54 10.57 -6.40 -12.63
N GLN A 55 9.59 -7.32 -12.66
CA GLN A 55 8.27 -7.13 -12.03
C GLN A 55 8.36 -6.95 -10.51
N PHE A 56 9.36 -7.55 -9.85
CA PHE A 56 9.59 -7.40 -8.41
C PHE A 56 9.92 -5.95 -8.05
N TYR A 57 10.78 -5.30 -8.84
CA TYR A 57 11.16 -3.91 -8.62
C TYR A 57 10.01 -2.96 -8.92
N GLN A 58 9.26 -3.19 -10.00
CA GLN A 58 8.12 -2.35 -10.34
C GLN A 58 7.04 -2.42 -9.26
N ILE A 59 6.66 -3.61 -8.82
CA ILE A 59 5.63 -3.77 -7.78
C ILE A 59 6.15 -3.32 -6.41
N GLY A 60 7.44 -3.54 -6.11
CA GLY A 60 8.06 -3.02 -4.90
C GLY A 60 8.09 -1.48 -4.86
N LEU A 61 8.33 -0.83 -6.00
CA LEU A 61 8.27 0.62 -6.13
C LEU A 61 6.84 1.16 -6.01
N LEU A 62 5.87 0.47 -6.62
CA LEU A 62 4.43 0.77 -6.46
C LEU A 62 4.03 0.70 -4.97
N TYR A 63 4.38 -0.38 -4.29
CA TYR A 63 4.12 -0.59 -2.88
C TYR A 63 4.79 0.49 -2.00
N MET A 64 6.06 0.80 -2.26
CA MET A 64 6.79 1.82 -1.51
C MET A 64 6.16 3.20 -1.69
N THR A 65 5.85 3.61 -2.92
CA THR A 65 5.25 4.94 -3.18
C THR A 65 3.87 5.10 -2.55
N SER A 66 3.05 4.05 -2.57
CA SER A 66 1.76 4.02 -1.88
C SER A 66 1.89 4.24 -0.37
N ARG A 67 2.84 3.55 0.26
CA ARG A 67 3.06 3.69 1.71
C ARG A 67 3.70 5.02 2.07
N LEU A 68 4.65 5.49 1.27
CA LEU A 68 5.26 6.80 1.44
C LEU A 68 4.21 7.92 1.38
N TYR A 69 3.27 7.86 0.43
CA TYR A 69 2.13 8.76 0.36
C TYR A 69 1.32 8.76 1.68
N CYS A 70 0.91 7.58 2.15
CA CYS A 70 0.09 7.44 3.36
C CYS A 70 0.83 7.98 4.60
N ASN A 71 2.09 7.59 4.78
CA ASN A 71 2.89 7.96 5.95
C ASN A 71 3.16 9.47 6.00
N ILE A 72 3.59 10.07 4.88
CA ILE A 72 3.84 11.52 4.80
C ILE A 72 2.54 12.27 5.08
N SER A 73 1.44 11.87 4.43
CA SER A 73 0.14 12.49 4.65
C SER A 73 -0.29 12.40 6.12
N GLN A 74 -0.12 11.26 6.78
CA GLN A 74 -0.50 11.08 8.19
C GLN A 74 0.34 11.94 9.14
N VAL A 75 1.65 12.03 8.91
CA VAL A 75 2.56 12.83 9.75
C VAL A 75 2.33 14.33 9.56
N TYR A 76 2.17 14.80 8.32
CA TYR A 76 2.10 16.23 8.02
C TYR A 76 0.68 16.81 8.04
N PHE A 77 -0.38 16.00 8.04
CA PHE A 77 -1.76 16.50 8.11
C PHE A 77 -2.07 17.31 9.39
N PRO A 78 -1.65 16.88 10.61
CA PRO A 78 -1.67 17.72 11.81
C PRO A 78 -0.98 19.09 11.67
N PHE A 79 0.20 19.11 11.03
CA PHE A 79 0.97 20.33 10.80
C PHE A 79 0.27 21.23 9.78
N TYR A 80 -0.35 20.66 8.76
CA TYR A 80 -1.19 21.39 7.83
C TYR A 80 -2.35 22.10 8.54
N ILE A 81 -3.08 21.40 9.42
CA ILE A 81 -4.21 21.97 10.18
C ILE A 81 -3.75 23.13 11.08
N THR A 82 -2.64 22.97 11.78
CA THR A 82 -2.17 23.94 12.78
C THR A 82 -1.38 25.09 12.18
N GLN A 83 -0.44 24.81 11.27
CA GLN A 83 0.47 25.80 10.71
C GLN A 83 -0.10 26.49 9.47
N THR A 84 -0.88 25.76 8.66
CA THR A 84 -1.45 26.34 7.43
C THR A 84 -2.79 27.01 7.69
N GLN A 85 -3.72 26.27 8.30
CA GLN A 85 -5.09 26.75 8.51
C GLN A 85 -5.29 27.47 9.85
N LYS A 86 -4.34 27.34 10.79
CA LYS A 86 -4.41 27.94 12.13
C LYS A 86 -5.66 27.53 12.92
N TYR A 87 -6.14 26.31 12.67
CA TYR A 87 -7.24 25.75 13.45
C TYR A 87 -6.77 25.33 14.84
N ASP A 88 -7.72 25.37 15.79
CA ASP A 88 -7.49 24.97 17.17
C ASP A 88 -7.00 23.51 17.27
N LYS A 89 -6.15 23.22 18.25
CA LYS A 89 -5.52 21.91 18.48
C LYS A 89 -6.54 20.79 18.61
N LYS A 90 -7.79 21.07 19.01
CA LYS A 90 -8.87 20.06 19.04
C LYS A 90 -9.09 19.39 17.68
N TYR A 91 -8.93 20.13 16.57
CA TYR A 91 -9.15 19.61 15.22
C TYR A 91 -8.04 18.68 14.74
N VAL A 92 -6.86 18.75 15.36
CA VAL A 92 -5.73 17.83 15.11
C VAL A 92 -6.06 16.41 15.55
N ALA A 93 -6.99 16.23 16.49
CA ALA A 93 -7.50 14.91 16.84
C ALA A 93 -8.70 14.50 15.95
N ILE A 94 -9.60 15.45 15.67
CA ILE A 94 -10.86 15.17 14.96
C ILE A 94 -10.60 14.74 13.51
N PHE A 95 -9.81 15.51 12.75
CA PHE A 95 -9.65 15.27 11.31
C PHE A 95 -8.93 13.95 10.98
N PRO A 96 -7.80 13.59 11.62
CA PRO A 96 -7.22 12.26 11.45
C PRO A 96 -8.17 11.13 11.84
N MET A 97 -8.95 11.30 12.91
CA MET A 97 -9.95 10.30 13.30
C MET A 97 -11.02 10.11 12.23
N THR A 98 -11.52 11.19 11.63
CA THR A 98 -12.45 11.13 10.50
C THR A 98 -11.84 10.37 9.32
N SER A 99 -10.58 10.66 8.98
CA SER A 99 -9.85 9.94 7.92
C SER A 99 -9.73 8.44 8.23
N TYR A 100 -9.41 8.06 9.47
CA TYR A 100 -9.31 6.64 9.85
C TYR A 100 -10.65 5.92 9.81
N VAL A 101 -11.74 6.56 10.25
CA VAL A 101 -13.09 5.98 10.16
C VAL A 101 -13.50 5.74 8.70
N ALA A 102 -13.24 6.72 7.83
CA ALA A 102 -13.49 6.58 6.40
C ALA A 102 -12.63 5.47 5.78
N SER A 103 -11.34 5.41 6.15
CA SER A 103 -10.41 4.37 5.70
C SER A 103 -10.87 2.97 6.11
N PHE A 104 -11.36 2.82 7.35
CA PHE A 104 -11.87 1.57 7.87
C PHE A 104 -13.13 1.13 7.11
N ALA A 105 -14.10 2.04 6.92
CA ALA A 105 -15.32 1.75 6.17
C ALA A 105 -15.01 1.27 4.75
N ILE A 106 -14.10 1.96 4.04
CA ILE A 106 -13.67 1.54 2.70
C ILE A 106 -12.95 0.19 2.75
N SER A 107 -12.04 -0.02 3.69
CA SER A 107 -11.34 -1.31 3.81
C SER A 107 -12.31 -2.47 4.04
N THR A 108 -13.34 -2.27 4.87
CA THR A 108 -14.41 -3.26 5.07
C THR A 108 -15.19 -3.51 3.78
N LEU A 109 -15.51 -2.45 3.02
CA LEU A 109 -16.18 -2.60 1.73
C LEU A 109 -15.35 -3.45 0.75
N PHE A 110 -14.04 -3.21 0.67
CA PHE A 110 -13.14 -3.98 -0.20
C PHE A 110 -12.98 -5.44 0.25
N SER A 111 -13.17 -5.73 1.54
CA SER A 111 -13.12 -7.11 2.05
C SER A 111 -14.28 -7.98 1.55
N PHE A 112 -15.37 -7.39 1.03
CA PHE A 112 -16.45 -8.17 0.44
C PHE A 112 -16.02 -8.76 -0.90
N SER A 113 -16.10 -10.09 -1.01
CA SER A 113 -15.66 -10.87 -2.18
C SER A 113 -16.31 -10.45 -3.51
N PHE A 114 -17.48 -9.82 -3.45
CA PHE A 114 -18.18 -9.30 -4.64
C PHE A 114 -17.41 -8.17 -5.34
N ILE A 115 -16.77 -7.29 -4.57
CA ILE A 115 -16.04 -6.13 -5.10
C ILE A 115 -14.72 -6.56 -5.73
N ASN A 116 -13.97 -7.43 -5.06
CA ASN A 116 -12.70 -7.95 -5.57
C ASN A 116 -12.88 -8.82 -6.84
N ARG A 117 -14.03 -9.49 -7.00
CA ARG A 117 -14.32 -10.32 -8.18
C ARG A 117 -14.77 -9.52 -9.40
N ARG A 118 -15.31 -8.31 -9.20
CA ARG A 118 -15.89 -7.47 -10.27
C ARG A 118 -14.91 -6.42 -10.82
N LEU A 119 -13.88 -6.03 -10.08
CA LEU A 119 -13.06 -4.87 -10.40
C LEU A 119 -11.59 -5.23 -10.60
N ASN A 120 -11.02 -4.74 -11.70
CA ASN A 120 -9.61 -4.91 -12.01
C ASN A 120 -8.75 -4.24 -10.94
N ARG A 121 -7.83 -4.99 -10.30
CA ARG A 121 -6.93 -4.47 -9.25
C ARG A 121 -6.13 -3.23 -9.69
N LYS A 122 -5.66 -3.23 -10.95
CA LYS A 122 -5.00 -2.06 -11.56
C LYS A 122 -5.94 -0.85 -11.67
N ALA A 123 -7.22 -1.06 -12.02
CA ALA A 123 -8.21 0.03 -12.11
C ALA A 123 -8.54 0.61 -10.73
N MET A 124 -8.63 -0.23 -9.69
CA MET A 124 -8.82 0.22 -8.31
C MET A 124 -7.67 1.09 -7.82
N PHE A 125 -6.43 0.71 -8.10
CA PHE A 125 -5.28 1.53 -7.77
C PHE A 125 -5.33 2.89 -8.49
N MET A 126 -5.65 2.92 -9.78
CA MET A 126 -5.80 4.17 -10.53
C MET A 126 -6.91 5.06 -9.94
N PHE A 127 -8.05 4.46 -9.59
CA PHE A 127 -9.15 5.19 -8.95
C PHE A 127 -8.73 5.79 -7.61
N GLY A 128 -8.09 5.00 -6.73
CA GLY A 128 -7.54 5.49 -5.48
C GLY A 128 -6.52 6.60 -5.68
N GLY A 129 -5.61 6.44 -6.66
CA GLY A 129 -4.62 7.44 -7.03
C GLY A 129 -5.25 8.75 -7.50
N MET A 130 -6.33 8.70 -8.29
CA MET A 130 -7.09 9.89 -8.67
C MET A 130 -7.73 10.58 -7.47
N CYS A 131 -8.33 9.84 -6.54
CA CYS A 131 -8.86 10.40 -5.29
C CYS A 131 -7.75 11.09 -4.47
N CYS A 132 -6.58 10.47 -4.35
CA CYS A 132 -5.43 11.05 -3.65
C CYS A 132 -4.93 12.34 -4.32
N MET A 133 -4.79 12.36 -5.65
CA MET A 133 -4.40 13.55 -6.39
C MET A 133 -5.45 14.67 -6.29
N ALA A 134 -6.74 14.32 -6.39
CA ALA A 134 -7.83 15.27 -6.19
C ALA A 134 -7.79 15.88 -4.79
N ASN A 135 -7.52 15.07 -3.75
CA ASN A 135 -7.36 15.55 -2.40
C ASN A 135 -6.18 16.54 -2.26
N CYS A 136 -5.01 16.20 -2.85
CA CYS A 136 -3.85 17.09 -2.85
C CYS A 136 -4.15 18.42 -3.57
N ALA A 137 -4.82 18.36 -4.71
CA ALA A 137 -5.24 19.56 -5.45
C ALA A 137 -6.24 20.41 -4.64
N TRP A 138 -7.21 19.77 -3.98
CA TRP A 138 -8.20 20.46 -3.14
C TRP A 138 -7.52 21.19 -1.97
N MET A 139 -6.53 20.57 -1.33
CA MET A 139 -5.73 21.17 -0.26
C MET A 139 -4.80 22.31 -0.74
N TYR A 140 -4.55 22.42 -2.05
CA TYR A 140 -3.69 23.47 -2.62
C TYR A 140 -4.49 24.72 -3.02
N PHE A 141 -5.62 24.54 -3.70
CA PHE A 141 -6.34 25.64 -4.38
C PHE A 141 -7.40 26.33 -3.52
N SER A 142 -7.94 25.66 -2.50
CA SER A 142 -9.05 26.22 -1.71
C SER A 142 -8.54 26.94 -0.46
N ASP A 143 -9.05 28.15 -0.21
CA ASP A 143 -9.10 28.71 1.15
C ASP A 143 -10.09 27.87 1.94
N LEU A 144 -9.57 26.99 2.78
CA LEU A 144 -10.32 25.90 3.36
C LEU A 144 -11.07 26.36 4.60
N GLY A 145 -12.34 26.71 4.42
CA GLY A 145 -13.27 26.82 5.53
C GLY A 145 -13.38 25.51 6.32
N LEU A 146 -13.78 25.61 7.58
CA LEU A 146 -13.82 24.48 8.51
C LEU A 146 -14.76 23.36 8.03
N GLU A 147 -15.86 23.73 7.38
CA GLU A 147 -16.81 22.79 6.80
C GLU A 147 -16.21 21.94 5.67
N MET A 148 -15.26 22.50 4.91
CA MET A 148 -14.59 21.81 3.80
C MET A 148 -13.49 20.86 4.27
N MET A 149 -13.02 21.00 5.52
CA MET A 149 -12.01 20.10 6.08
C MET A 149 -12.53 18.70 6.40
N TYR A 150 -13.81 18.57 6.76
CA TYR A 150 -14.43 17.26 6.98
C TYR A 150 -14.43 16.38 5.71
N PRO A 151 -14.96 16.83 4.55
CA PRO A 151 -14.93 16.03 3.34
C PRO A 151 -13.51 15.76 2.83
N ILE A 152 -12.56 16.67 3.04
CA ILE A 152 -11.14 16.43 2.69
C ILE A 152 -10.52 15.36 3.58
N SER A 153 -10.79 15.39 4.88
CA SER A 153 -10.34 14.34 5.79
C SER A 153 -10.92 12.98 5.39
N CYS A 154 -12.20 12.93 5.01
CA CYS A 154 -12.84 11.73 4.48
C CYS A 154 -12.18 11.27 3.17
N LEU A 155 -11.99 12.17 2.20
CA LEU A 155 -11.42 11.84 0.89
C LEU A 155 -9.96 11.35 1.02
N LEU A 156 -9.18 11.97 1.90
CA LEU A 156 -7.83 11.53 2.24
C LEU A 156 -7.85 10.09 2.74
N GLY A 157 -8.73 9.76 3.68
CA GLY A 157 -8.88 8.40 4.21
C GLY A 157 -9.34 7.39 3.17
N ILE A 158 -10.34 7.75 2.35
CA ILE A 158 -10.84 6.92 1.25
C ILE A 158 -9.71 6.60 0.27
N GLY A 159 -8.99 7.62 -0.20
CA GLY A 159 -7.88 7.46 -1.13
C GLY A 159 -6.75 6.59 -0.56
N GLN A 160 -6.34 6.84 0.69
CA GLN A 160 -5.32 6.05 1.37
C GLN A 160 -5.71 4.58 1.48
N ALA A 161 -6.95 4.28 1.87
CA ALA A 161 -7.42 2.90 1.99
C ALA A 161 -7.42 2.17 0.64
N ILE A 162 -7.94 2.81 -0.42
CA ILE A 162 -8.01 2.18 -1.75
C ILE A 162 -6.61 1.89 -2.29
N VAL A 163 -5.70 2.87 -2.24
CA VAL A 163 -4.34 2.73 -2.75
C VAL A 163 -3.57 1.66 -1.96
N LEU A 164 -3.68 1.67 -0.63
CA LEU A 164 -2.98 0.71 0.22
C LEU A 164 -3.48 -0.72 -0.01
N VAL A 165 -4.80 -0.95 0.01
CA VAL A 165 -5.39 -2.27 -0.25
C VAL A 165 -5.02 -2.77 -1.65
N SER A 166 -5.16 -1.91 -2.67
CA SER A 166 -4.83 -2.28 -4.04
C SER A 166 -3.35 -2.61 -4.22
N SER A 167 -2.44 -1.89 -3.56
CA SER A 167 -0.99 -2.18 -3.62
C SER A 167 -0.65 -3.53 -3.00
N LEU A 168 -1.31 -3.91 -1.90
CA LEU A 168 -1.17 -5.22 -1.24
C LEU A 168 -1.70 -6.33 -2.13
N ASP A 169 -2.86 -6.10 -2.74
CA ASP A 169 -3.48 -7.05 -3.67
C ASP A 169 -2.61 -7.34 -4.90
N ILE A 170 -2.00 -6.30 -5.50
CA ILE A 170 -1.06 -6.45 -6.62
C ILE A 170 0.21 -7.18 -6.17
N THR A 171 0.68 -6.93 -4.94
CA THR A 171 1.83 -7.63 -4.37
C THR A 171 1.54 -9.10 -4.11
N ALA A 172 0.34 -9.43 -3.62
CA ALA A 172 -0.12 -10.80 -3.45
C ALA A 172 -0.18 -11.56 -4.80
N ASP A 173 -0.67 -10.89 -5.85
CA ASP A 173 -0.71 -11.48 -7.21
C ASP A 173 0.69 -11.72 -7.79
N LEU A 174 1.69 -10.90 -7.43
CA LEU A 174 3.08 -11.15 -7.81
C LEU A 174 3.63 -12.42 -7.16
N ILE A 175 3.32 -12.65 -5.88
CA ILE A 175 3.77 -13.82 -5.10
C ILE A 175 3.05 -15.08 -5.61
N ASN A 176 1.74 -14.97 -5.85
CA ASN A 176 0.84 -16.02 -6.33
C ASN A 176 1.11 -17.38 -5.65
N ARG A 177 1.69 -18.35 -6.38
CA ARG A 177 1.93 -19.71 -5.88
C ARG A 177 3.22 -19.89 -5.07
N ASN A 178 4.13 -18.91 -5.08
CA ASN A 178 5.42 -18.97 -4.37
C ASN A 178 5.31 -18.43 -2.92
N THR A 179 4.33 -18.90 -2.16
CA THR A 179 4.06 -18.41 -0.79
C THR A 179 5.21 -18.68 0.18
N GLU A 180 6.01 -19.73 -0.05
CA GLU A 180 7.23 -20.08 0.71
C GLU A 180 8.23 -18.91 0.77
N SER A 181 8.41 -18.18 -0.34
CA SER A 181 9.28 -16.99 -0.41
C SER A 181 8.51 -15.66 -0.27
N GLY A 182 7.19 -15.71 -0.06
CA GLY A 182 6.35 -14.50 0.05
C GLY A 182 6.70 -13.64 1.27
N ALA A 183 7.07 -14.26 2.39
CA ALA A 183 7.52 -13.54 3.58
C ALA A 183 8.79 -12.71 3.32
N PHE A 184 9.72 -13.25 2.53
CA PHE A 184 10.93 -12.53 2.11
C PHE A 184 10.58 -11.32 1.23
N VAL A 185 9.66 -11.48 0.27
CA VAL A 185 9.18 -10.40 -0.62
C VAL A 185 8.60 -9.24 0.20
N TYR A 186 7.63 -9.52 1.07
CA TYR A 186 7.04 -8.48 1.93
C TYR A 186 8.05 -7.87 2.90
N GLY A 187 9.01 -8.66 3.40
CA GLY A 187 10.09 -8.20 4.25
C GLY A 187 11.02 -7.22 3.53
N ALA A 188 11.51 -7.58 2.34
CA ALA A 188 12.37 -6.74 1.52
C ALA A 188 11.66 -5.45 1.08
N MET A 189 10.41 -5.54 0.60
CA MET A 189 9.62 -4.37 0.22
C MET A 189 9.37 -3.44 1.41
N SER A 190 9.10 -3.98 2.60
CA SER A 190 8.89 -3.17 3.80
C SER A 190 10.19 -2.55 4.34
N LEU A 191 11.34 -3.20 4.16
CA LEU A 191 12.64 -2.61 4.50
C LEU A 191 12.91 -1.39 3.62
N VAL A 192 12.73 -1.53 2.31
CA VAL A 192 12.91 -0.44 1.34
C VAL A 192 11.95 0.71 1.63
N ASP A 193 10.69 0.40 1.94
CA ASP A 193 9.69 1.38 2.38
C ASP A 193 10.14 2.15 3.63
N LYS A 194 10.55 1.47 4.70
CA LYS A 194 11.03 2.14 5.93
C LYS A 194 12.25 3.01 5.69
N PHE A 195 13.19 2.53 4.89
CA PHE A 195 14.36 3.31 4.50
C PHE A 195 13.96 4.55 3.69
N ALA A 196 13.08 4.40 2.70
CA ALA A 196 12.59 5.50 1.88
C ALA A 196 11.83 6.56 2.71
N ASN A 197 10.97 6.14 3.65
CA ASN A 197 10.31 7.06 4.59
C ASN A 197 11.33 7.80 5.44
N GLY A 198 12.32 7.10 6.01
CA GLY A 198 13.38 7.72 6.82
C GLY A 198 14.16 8.78 6.05
N VAL A 199 14.58 8.47 4.83
CA VAL A 199 15.26 9.44 3.95
C VAL A 199 14.34 10.61 3.59
N ALA A 200 13.08 10.36 3.25
CA ALA A 200 12.13 11.43 2.91
C ALA A 200 11.91 12.38 4.07
N TYR A 201 11.69 11.87 5.29
CA TYR A 201 11.55 12.71 6.48
C TYR A 201 12.82 13.49 6.79
N GLN A 202 14.00 12.87 6.65
CA GLN A 202 15.27 13.57 6.88
C GLN A 202 15.48 14.73 5.91
N ILE A 203 15.12 14.55 4.63
CA ILE A 203 15.18 15.61 3.62
C ILE A 203 14.20 16.73 3.98
N ILE A 204 12.94 16.39 4.30
CA ILE A 204 11.94 17.39 4.65
C ILE A 204 12.40 18.18 5.90
N GLU A 205 12.97 17.52 6.89
CA GLU A 205 13.43 18.18 8.12
C GLU A 205 14.62 19.10 7.88
N ILE A 206 15.58 18.73 7.02
CA ILE A 206 16.71 19.62 6.64
C ILE A 206 16.20 20.85 5.89
N MET A 207 15.14 20.70 5.11
CA MET A 207 14.50 21.80 4.37
C MET A 207 13.55 22.64 5.23
N ASN A 208 13.26 22.22 6.46
CA ASN A 208 12.30 22.89 7.32
C ASN A 208 12.83 24.27 7.74
N PRO A 209 12.18 25.38 7.33
CA PRO A 209 12.56 26.70 7.80
C PRO A 209 12.25 26.75 9.31
N SER A 210 13.23 27.10 10.16
CA SER A 210 13.02 27.20 11.61
C SER A 210 11.79 28.07 11.92
N CYS A 211 10.67 27.40 12.23
CA CYS A 211 9.39 28.04 12.50
C CYS A 211 9.37 28.57 13.93
N ASP A 212 10.21 29.55 14.22
CA ASP A 212 10.25 30.19 15.52
C ASP A 212 9.12 31.23 15.61
N PRO A 213 8.21 31.12 16.61
CA PRO A 213 7.11 32.07 16.79
C PRO A 213 7.58 33.53 16.98
N SER A 214 8.85 33.74 17.34
CA SER A 214 9.46 35.03 17.65
C SER A 214 9.98 35.80 16.42
N SER A 215 10.08 35.15 15.26
CA SER A 215 10.89 35.66 14.13
C SER A 215 10.11 36.26 12.95
N GLY A 216 8.80 36.51 13.05
CA GLY A 216 8.01 37.12 11.96
C GLY A 216 7.89 36.26 10.67
N LYS A 217 8.49 35.06 10.62
CA LYS A 217 8.53 34.14 9.46
C LYS A 217 7.34 33.16 9.41
N HIS A 218 6.21 33.52 10.00
CA HIS A 218 5.01 32.67 10.08
C HIS A 218 4.46 32.29 8.70
N GLU A 219 4.60 33.16 7.71
CA GLU A 219 4.13 32.90 6.35
C GLU A 219 4.99 31.87 5.60
N ALA A 220 6.31 31.90 5.78
CA ALA A 220 7.22 30.93 5.16
C ALA A 220 6.95 29.50 5.67
N CYS A 221 6.69 29.37 6.98
CA CYS A 221 6.34 28.10 7.62
C CYS A 221 5.01 27.54 7.07
N ARG A 222 3.98 28.40 6.95
CA ARG A 222 2.69 28.05 6.36
C ARG A 222 2.84 27.51 4.93
N ILE A 223 3.57 28.23 4.09
CA ILE A 223 3.78 27.85 2.69
C ILE A 223 4.56 26.53 2.62
N PHE A 224 5.57 26.37 3.47
CA PHE A 224 6.37 25.15 3.55
C PHE A 224 5.50 23.91 3.87
N TYR A 225 4.75 23.93 4.98
CA TYR A 225 3.92 22.78 5.36
C TYR A 225 2.79 22.50 4.36
N ARG A 226 2.21 23.55 3.74
CA ARG A 226 1.27 23.37 2.63
C ARG A 226 1.93 22.66 1.45
N ASN A 227 3.11 23.12 1.04
CA ASN A 227 3.81 22.56 -0.11
C ASN A 227 4.27 21.12 0.16
N VAL A 228 4.78 20.82 1.36
CA VAL A 228 5.16 19.46 1.75
C VAL A 228 3.95 18.53 1.70
N MET A 229 2.82 18.93 2.27
CA MET A 229 1.61 18.11 2.33
C MET A 229 0.98 17.88 0.94
N VAL A 230 1.15 18.79 -0.01
CA VAL A 230 0.58 18.67 -1.36
C VAL A 230 1.55 18.00 -2.32
N PHE A 231 2.76 18.57 -2.49
CA PHE A 231 3.66 18.18 -3.57
C PHE A 231 4.36 16.85 -3.31
N VAL A 232 4.77 16.57 -2.07
CA VAL A 232 5.50 15.33 -1.79
C VAL A 232 4.59 14.10 -1.96
N PRO A 233 3.37 14.06 -1.37
CA PRO A 233 2.42 12.98 -1.63
C PRO A 233 1.99 12.92 -3.11
N ALA A 234 1.73 14.05 -3.77
CA ALA A 234 1.37 14.05 -5.19
C ALA A 234 2.49 13.46 -6.07
N ALA A 235 3.75 13.81 -5.83
CA ALA A 235 4.90 13.25 -6.55
C ALA A 235 5.02 11.73 -6.36
N CYS A 236 4.82 11.24 -5.13
CA CYS A 236 4.78 9.81 -4.84
C CYS A 236 3.66 9.12 -5.63
N MET A 237 2.48 9.73 -5.69
CA MET A 237 1.34 9.14 -6.39
C MET A 237 1.47 9.16 -7.90
N LEU A 238 2.06 10.22 -8.48
CA LEU A 238 2.38 10.28 -9.89
C LEU A 238 3.41 9.20 -10.27
N LEU A 239 4.43 9.00 -9.44
CA LEU A 239 5.43 7.95 -9.64
C LEU A 239 4.79 6.56 -9.56
N GLY A 240 3.93 6.31 -8.57
CA GLY A 240 3.17 5.07 -8.46
C GLY A 240 2.26 4.82 -9.66
N ALA A 241 1.54 5.84 -10.14
CA ALA A 241 0.69 5.74 -11.32
C ALA A 241 1.49 5.45 -12.59
N PHE A 242 2.65 6.10 -12.78
CA PHE A 242 3.55 5.84 -13.90
C PHE A 242 4.04 4.38 -13.91
N VAL A 243 4.47 3.87 -12.76
CA VAL A 243 4.87 2.48 -12.59
C VAL A 243 3.72 1.54 -12.91
N LEU A 244 2.50 1.83 -12.42
CA LEU A 244 1.33 1.02 -12.72
C LEU A 244 1.00 1.00 -14.22
N ILE A 245 1.11 2.13 -14.91
CA ILE A 245 0.91 2.23 -16.36
C ILE A 245 1.92 1.35 -17.09
N SER A 246 3.19 1.36 -16.68
CA SER A 246 4.21 0.44 -17.22
C SER A 246 3.88 -1.04 -16.96
N LEU A 247 3.12 -1.35 -15.91
CA LEU A 247 2.63 -2.69 -15.57
C LEU A 247 1.36 -3.08 -16.31
N ILE A 248 0.59 -2.16 -16.90
CA ILE A 248 -0.65 -2.47 -17.66
C ILE A 248 -0.43 -3.54 -18.75
N PRO A 249 0.58 -3.44 -19.65
CA PRO A 249 0.81 -4.43 -20.70
C PRO A 249 1.35 -5.77 -20.18
N GLN A 250 1.77 -5.84 -18.92
CA GLN A 250 2.33 -7.04 -18.31
C GLN A 250 1.22 -7.87 -17.64
N ASN A 251 1.19 -9.17 -17.95
CA ASN A 251 0.40 -10.14 -17.17
C ASN A 251 1.10 -10.36 -15.82
N VAL A 252 0.59 -9.69 -14.79
CA VAL A 252 1.10 -9.79 -13.42
C VAL A 252 0.99 -11.24 -12.97
N GLY A 253 2.10 -11.84 -12.56
CA GLY A 253 2.14 -13.22 -12.07
C GLY A 253 2.18 -14.31 -13.15
N HIS A 254 2.11 -13.98 -14.45
CA HIS A 254 2.30 -14.95 -15.54
C HIS A 254 3.74 -14.88 -16.06
N ARG A 255 4.49 -15.97 -15.92
CA ARG A 255 5.88 -16.06 -16.37
C ARG A 255 5.96 -17.06 -17.52
N PRO A 256 6.50 -16.70 -18.70
CA PRO A 256 6.77 -17.68 -19.72
C PRO A 256 7.74 -18.72 -19.15
N ALA A 257 7.42 -20.01 -19.33
CA ALA A 257 8.33 -21.09 -19.00
C ALA A 257 9.67 -20.85 -19.71
N ARG A 258 10.78 -20.98 -18.96
CA ARG A 258 12.10 -20.70 -19.52
C ARG A 258 12.42 -21.84 -20.50
N GLU A 259 12.91 -21.53 -21.69
CA GLU A 259 13.21 -22.47 -22.79
C GLU A 259 14.14 -23.65 -22.40
N GLY A 260 14.84 -23.54 -21.25
CA GLY A 260 15.60 -24.63 -20.63
C GLY A 260 14.74 -25.74 -20.00
N ASP A 261 13.50 -25.46 -19.59
CA ASP A 261 12.55 -26.44 -19.04
C ASP A 261 12.07 -27.43 -20.12
N HIS A 262 11.96 -26.98 -21.37
CA HIS A 262 11.56 -27.87 -22.47
C HIS A 262 12.61 -28.92 -22.80
N ARG A 263 13.90 -28.60 -22.62
CA ARG A 263 15.00 -29.56 -22.82
C ARG A 263 15.07 -30.60 -21.70
N SER A 264 14.79 -30.23 -20.46
CA SER A 264 14.70 -31.21 -19.35
C SER A 264 13.48 -32.12 -19.48
N LEU A 265 12.34 -31.61 -19.97
CA LEU A 265 11.14 -32.42 -20.23
C LEU A 265 11.32 -33.43 -21.38
N LEU A 266 12.08 -33.06 -22.42
CA LEU A 266 12.43 -33.98 -23.50
C LEU A 266 13.41 -35.06 -23.04
N ASN A 267 14.34 -34.72 -22.13
CA ASN A 267 15.34 -35.65 -21.62
C ASN A 267 14.74 -36.65 -20.61
N ASP A 268 13.77 -36.22 -19.78
CA ASP A 268 13.05 -37.12 -18.86
C ASP A 268 12.11 -38.07 -19.61
N ASN A 269 11.45 -37.62 -20.69
CA ASN A 269 10.62 -38.50 -21.51
C ASN A 269 11.45 -39.55 -22.27
N SER A 270 12.69 -39.26 -22.69
CA SER A 270 13.54 -40.28 -23.33
C SER A 270 14.00 -41.38 -22.37
N THR A 271 14.17 -41.09 -21.08
CA THR A 271 14.55 -42.08 -20.07
C THR A 271 13.41 -43.00 -19.63
N ILE A 272 12.14 -42.63 -19.87
CA ILE A 272 10.97 -43.45 -19.49
C ILE A 272 10.67 -44.54 -20.54
N TYR A 273 11.26 -44.48 -21.74
CA TYR A 273 11.06 -45.46 -22.81
C TYR A 273 12.24 -46.45 -23.00
N GLU A 274 13.24 -46.46 -22.11
CA GLU A 274 14.44 -47.31 -22.21
C GLU A 274 14.55 -48.47 -21.18
N GLU A 275 13.49 -48.79 -20.45
CA GLU A 275 13.38 -50.06 -19.68
C GLU A 275 12.16 -50.89 -20.13
#